data_AF-A0A949WRS9-F1
#
_entry.id   AF-A0A949WRS9-F1
#
_cell.length_a   1.000
_cell.length_b   1.000
_cell.length_c   1.000
_cell.angle_alpha   90.00
_cell.angle_beta   90.00
_cell.angle_gamma   90.00
#
_symmetry.space_group_name_H-M   'P 1'
#
loop_
_entity.id
_entity.type
_entity.pdbx_description
1 polymer ?
#
loop_
_entity_poly.entity_id
_entity_poly.type
_entity_poly.pdbx_seq_one_letter_code
_entity_poly.pdbx_strand_id
1 'polypeptide(L)'
;MRKHKYPAISVHETLGGQLEVNWKKEYNNEFSCPYCNLGRLSNAFYNSKNICRLVLRCDSCRTDVCLTDSVHARIYRYRPNIECPNPLCTEIGHDGQKGWIYHIGNGSSDSKCYFCRITFKSDAIGSQSWIAKSIKNDILPFDFDRDTWDLKNFFENTCQRNIYFKDISPEWYCLEVKKYLYHLLKLKIYSSSACISKKLPVLRQFGKILKIDEVEDYKSITRKSILSFLDSCKGNKNVTINRKLSDLKYFF
;
A
#
# COMPACT_ATOMS: atom_id res chain seq x y z
N MET A 1 38.14 11.64 -41.27
CA MET A 1 37.54 11.27 -39.96
C MET A 1 36.60 12.38 -39.50
N ARG A 2 35.30 12.14 -39.36
CA ARG A 2 34.34 13.14 -38.89
C ARG A 2 34.50 13.35 -37.38
N LYS A 3 34.82 14.57 -36.94
CA LYS A 3 34.84 14.95 -35.51
C LYS A 3 33.41 14.83 -34.98
N HIS A 4 33.15 13.86 -34.10
CA HIS A 4 31.87 13.79 -33.39
C HIS A 4 31.69 15.05 -32.54
N LYS A 5 30.50 15.65 -32.60
CA LYS A 5 30.17 16.95 -31.97
C LYS A 5 30.18 16.91 -30.43
N TYR A 6 30.26 15.72 -29.83
CA TYR A 6 30.32 15.51 -28.39
C TYR A 6 31.27 14.34 -28.06
N PRO A 7 32.12 14.47 -27.01
CA PRO A 7 32.94 13.36 -26.52
C PRO A 7 32.08 12.28 -25.86
N ALA A 8 32.52 11.01 -25.91
CA ALA A 8 31.84 9.88 -25.28
C ALA A 8 32.05 9.87 -23.75
N ILE A 9 31.69 10.98 -23.10
CA ILE A 9 31.81 11.18 -21.65
C ILE A 9 30.40 11.14 -21.06
N SER A 10 30.21 10.37 -19.99
CA SER A 10 29.00 10.42 -19.17
C SER A 10 29.34 11.02 -17.81
N VAL A 11 28.43 11.85 -17.28
CA VAL A 11 28.53 12.39 -15.93
C VAL A 11 27.47 11.70 -15.07
N HIS A 12 27.89 11.12 -13.95
CA HIS A 12 27.03 10.43 -12.99
C HIS A 12 27.14 11.08 -11.62
N GLU A 13 26.02 11.22 -10.91
CA GLU A 13 26.04 11.67 -9.51
C GLU A 13 26.39 10.50 -8.58
N THR A 14 27.32 10.72 -7.65
CA THR A 14 27.76 9.75 -6.64
C THR A 14 27.73 10.39 -5.24
N LEU A 15 27.82 9.56 -4.19
CA LEU A 15 27.88 10.04 -2.80
C LEU A 15 29.07 10.98 -2.53
N GLY A 16 30.13 10.93 -3.36
CA GLY A 16 31.32 11.78 -3.24
C GLY A 16 31.39 12.93 -4.25
N GLY A 17 30.34 13.20 -5.02
CA GLY A 17 30.31 14.22 -6.07
C GLY A 17 30.01 13.66 -7.46
N GLN A 18 30.35 14.42 -8.51
CA GLN A 18 30.15 13.99 -9.89
C GLN A 18 31.31 13.12 -10.38
N LEU A 19 30.98 11.93 -10.89
CA LEU A 19 31.91 11.04 -11.57
C LEU A 19 31.76 11.22 -13.08
N GLU A 20 32.82 11.73 -13.73
CA GLU A 20 32.91 11.75 -15.19
C GLU A 20 33.62 10.49 -15.68
N VAL A 21 33.00 9.73 -16.58
CA VAL A 21 33.58 8.53 -17.18
C VAL A 21 33.77 8.75 -18.68
N ASN A 22 35.01 8.69 -19.15
CA ASN A 22 35.32 8.73 -20.58
C ASN A 22 35.28 7.31 -21.17
N TRP A 23 34.12 6.91 -21.67
CA TRP A 23 33.89 5.58 -22.26
C TRP A 23 34.77 5.23 -23.45
N LYS A 24 35.44 6.21 -24.07
CA LYS A 24 36.39 5.91 -25.14
C LYS A 24 37.79 5.57 -24.60
N LYS A 25 38.15 6.10 -23.42
CA LYS A 25 39.47 5.91 -22.81
C LYS A 25 39.47 4.86 -21.70
N GLU A 26 38.41 4.82 -20.90
CA GLU A 26 38.34 4.08 -19.64
C GLU A 26 37.62 2.74 -19.78
N TYR A 27 36.90 2.54 -20.89
CA TYR A 27 36.13 1.32 -21.09
C TYR A 27 36.95 0.22 -21.77
N ASN A 28 37.20 -0.89 -21.08
CA ASN A 28 38.05 -1.98 -21.56
C ASN A 28 37.28 -3.16 -22.16
N ASN A 29 36.12 -2.93 -22.79
CA ASN A 29 35.27 -4.00 -23.34
C ASN A 29 34.87 -5.05 -22.27
N GLU A 30 34.59 -4.57 -21.06
CA GLU A 30 34.33 -5.42 -19.89
C GLU A 30 32.90 -5.97 -19.88
N PHE A 31 31.96 -5.36 -20.64
CA PHE A 31 30.55 -5.78 -20.65
C PHE A 31 30.23 -6.75 -21.78
N SER A 32 29.70 -7.91 -21.39
CA SER A 32 29.08 -8.88 -22.29
C SER A 32 27.75 -8.36 -22.84
N CYS A 33 27.43 -8.72 -24.07
CA CYS A 33 26.15 -8.37 -24.68
C CYS A 33 25.01 -9.18 -24.03
N PRO A 34 23.98 -8.53 -23.47
CA PRO A 34 22.88 -9.24 -22.79
C PRO A 34 21.96 -10.00 -23.74
N TYR A 35 22.01 -9.73 -25.06
CA TYR A 35 21.13 -10.35 -26.04
C TYR A 35 21.68 -11.66 -26.60
N CYS A 36 22.99 -11.71 -26.89
CA CYS A 36 23.60 -12.90 -27.46
C CYS A 36 24.51 -13.64 -26.50
N ASN A 37 24.93 -13.03 -25.38
CA ASN A 37 25.90 -13.58 -24.41
C ASN A 37 27.24 -14.05 -25.00
N LEU A 38 27.47 -13.84 -26.30
CA LEU A 38 28.65 -14.26 -27.06
C LEU A 38 29.56 -13.08 -27.39
N GLY A 39 28.97 -11.91 -27.67
CA GLY A 39 29.71 -10.71 -28.07
C GLY A 39 29.99 -9.76 -26.92
N ARG A 40 30.94 -8.85 -27.15
CA ARG A 40 31.23 -7.74 -26.23
C ARG A 40 30.61 -6.45 -26.75
N LEU A 41 30.17 -5.62 -25.82
CA LEU A 41 29.79 -4.25 -26.13
C LEU A 41 31.10 -3.49 -26.33
N SER A 42 31.50 -3.20 -27.56
CA SER A 42 32.84 -2.63 -27.85
C SER A 42 32.80 -1.30 -28.59
N ASN A 43 31.65 -0.93 -29.13
CA ASN A 43 31.48 0.31 -29.87
C ASN A 43 30.56 1.27 -29.12
N ALA A 44 31.09 2.38 -28.65
CA ALA A 44 30.31 3.45 -28.01
C ALA A 44 30.05 4.60 -28.99
N PHE A 45 28.81 5.07 -29.08
CA PHE A 45 28.46 6.26 -29.86
C PHE A 45 27.29 7.02 -29.24
N TYR A 46 27.12 8.25 -29.70
CA TYR A 46 26.07 9.13 -29.21
C TYR A 46 24.85 9.12 -30.15
N ASN A 47 23.66 8.89 -29.60
CA ASN A 47 22.39 8.96 -30.33
C ASN A 47 21.46 9.99 -29.67
N SER A 48 21.28 11.13 -30.34
CA SER A 48 20.43 12.22 -29.82
C SER A 48 18.93 11.91 -29.80
N LYS A 49 18.49 10.83 -30.47
CA LYS A 49 17.08 10.42 -30.49
C LYS A 49 16.68 9.58 -29.26
N ASN A 50 17.65 9.03 -28.54
CA ASN A 50 17.39 8.21 -27.37
C ASN A 50 17.45 9.06 -26.09
N ILE A 51 16.65 8.69 -25.09
CA ILE A 51 16.68 9.31 -23.76
C ILE A 51 18.08 9.16 -23.16
N CYS A 52 18.63 7.95 -23.24
CA CYS A 52 20.05 7.71 -23.04
C CYS A 52 20.79 8.05 -24.31
N ARG A 53 21.55 9.15 -24.28
CA ARG A 53 22.27 9.58 -25.47
C ARG A 53 23.53 8.77 -25.73
N LEU A 54 24.02 7.99 -24.75
CA LEU A 54 25.14 7.07 -24.92
C LEU A 54 24.64 5.65 -25.22
N VAL A 55 25.06 5.10 -26.36
CA VAL A 55 24.67 3.77 -26.84
C VAL A 55 25.92 2.94 -27.06
N LEU A 56 25.90 1.70 -26.57
CA LEU A 56 26.91 0.68 -26.81
C LEU A 56 26.40 -0.33 -27.83
N ARG A 57 27.23 -0.74 -28.78
CA ARG A 57 26.89 -1.74 -29.80
C ARG A 57 27.72 -3.00 -29.62
N CYS A 58 27.05 -4.13 -29.66
CA CYS A 58 27.67 -5.45 -29.66
C CYS A 58 28.49 -5.67 -30.95
N ASP A 59 29.70 -6.21 -30.83
CA ASP A 59 30.52 -6.63 -31.98
C ASP A 59 29.92 -7.80 -32.76
N SER A 60 29.24 -8.71 -32.08
CA SER A 60 28.82 -9.99 -32.63
C SER A 60 27.42 -9.92 -33.22
N CYS A 61 26.40 -9.56 -32.43
CA CYS A 61 25.01 -9.50 -32.89
C CYS A 61 24.59 -8.12 -33.41
N ARG A 62 25.50 -7.12 -33.33
CA ARG A 62 25.26 -5.73 -33.76
C ARG A 62 24.09 -5.02 -33.08
N THR A 63 23.51 -5.62 -32.03
CA THR A 63 22.42 -5.01 -31.25
C THR A 63 22.95 -3.84 -30.43
N ASP A 64 22.18 -2.76 -30.44
CA ASP A 64 22.43 -1.56 -29.67
C ASP A 64 21.84 -1.71 -28.25
N VAL A 65 22.66 -1.41 -27.25
CA VAL A 65 22.35 -1.46 -25.82
C VAL A 65 22.53 -0.05 -25.26
N CYS A 66 21.50 0.51 -24.64
CA CYS A 66 21.64 1.75 -23.88
C CYS A 66 22.17 1.43 -22.48
N LEU A 67 23.17 2.17 -22.01
CA LEU A 67 23.76 1.96 -20.67
C LEU A 67 22.84 2.34 -19.52
N THR A 68 21.77 3.06 -19.82
CA THR A 68 20.61 3.14 -18.94
C THR A 68 19.52 2.33 -19.61
N ASP A 69 18.97 1.35 -18.90
CA ASP A 69 17.65 0.81 -19.24
C ASP A 69 16.69 2.01 -19.35
N SER A 70 15.62 1.88 -20.15
CA SER A 70 14.54 2.86 -20.08
C SER A 70 14.15 2.98 -18.62
N VAL A 71 14.55 4.09 -17.98
CA VAL A 71 14.29 4.33 -16.57
C VAL A 71 12.79 4.40 -16.51
N HIS A 72 12.15 3.28 -16.16
CA HIS A 72 10.70 3.14 -16.21
C HIS A 72 10.15 4.39 -15.53
N ALA A 73 9.10 5.02 -16.07
CA ALA A 73 8.59 6.31 -15.54
C ALA A 73 8.37 6.34 -14.00
N ARG A 74 8.32 5.15 -13.40
CA ARG A 74 8.22 4.81 -11.99
C ARG A 74 9.49 5.04 -11.16
N ILE A 75 10.66 5.17 -11.79
CA ILE A 75 11.93 5.49 -11.16
C ILE A 75 12.13 7.02 -11.15
N TYR A 76 11.91 7.73 -12.26
CA TYR A 76 12.02 9.21 -12.28
C TYR A 76 10.98 9.88 -11.38
N ARG A 77 9.81 9.27 -11.22
CA ARG A 77 8.73 9.76 -10.35
C ARG A 77 8.74 9.14 -8.96
N TYR A 78 9.80 8.42 -8.61
CA TYR A 78 9.89 7.73 -7.34
C TYR A 78 9.83 8.70 -6.16
N ARG A 79 9.19 8.25 -5.07
CA ARG A 79 8.98 9.02 -3.84
C ARG A 79 9.57 8.22 -2.67
N PRO A 80 10.81 8.51 -2.25
CA PRO A 80 11.44 7.78 -1.16
C PRO A 80 10.77 8.05 0.20
N ASN A 81 10.19 9.24 0.38
CA ASN A 81 9.62 9.63 1.68
C ASN A 81 8.19 9.13 1.92
N ILE A 82 7.68 8.22 1.08
CA ILE A 82 6.29 7.77 1.12
C ILE A 82 6.28 6.25 1.09
N GLU A 83 5.59 5.67 2.07
CA GLU A 83 5.37 4.24 2.15
C GLU A 83 4.07 3.80 1.50
N CYS A 84 4.03 2.53 1.11
CA CYS A 84 2.86 1.89 0.59
C CYS A 84 1.80 1.77 1.69
N PRO A 85 0.64 2.40 1.48
CA PRO A 85 -0.43 2.43 2.47
C PRO A 85 -1.20 1.11 2.53
N ASN A 86 -1.01 0.23 1.54
CA ASN A 86 -1.66 -1.07 1.52
C ASN A 86 -1.02 -1.96 2.60
N PRO A 87 -1.76 -2.34 3.66
CA PRO A 87 -1.22 -3.20 4.71
C PRO A 87 -0.79 -4.57 4.17
N LEU A 88 -1.37 -5.01 3.05
CA LEU A 88 -1.04 -6.27 2.38
C LEU A 88 0.22 -6.18 1.51
N CYS A 89 0.77 -4.99 1.28
CA CYS A 89 2.01 -4.84 0.54
C CYS A 89 3.19 -5.06 1.48
N THR A 90 3.84 -6.23 1.40
CA THR A 90 5.01 -6.58 2.22
C THR A 90 6.33 -6.32 1.52
N GLU A 91 6.29 -6.03 0.21
CA GLU A 91 7.47 -5.74 -0.59
C GLU A 91 8.19 -4.48 -0.11
N ILE A 92 9.51 -4.53 -0.08
CA ILE A 92 10.40 -3.45 0.36
C ILE A 92 10.98 -2.75 -0.88
N GLY A 93 10.91 -1.42 -0.88
CA GLY A 93 11.48 -0.57 -1.93
C GLY A 93 13.01 -0.51 -1.85
N HIS A 94 13.61 0.16 -2.82
CA HIS A 94 15.07 0.27 -2.95
C HIS A 94 15.73 0.83 -1.68
N ASP A 95 15.09 1.78 -0.99
CA ASP A 95 15.67 2.46 0.18
C ASP A 95 15.18 1.88 1.51
N GLY A 96 14.71 0.63 1.52
CA GLY A 96 14.22 -0.03 2.73
C GLY A 96 12.79 0.39 3.15
N GLN A 97 12.19 1.35 2.48
CA GLN A 97 10.81 1.78 2.75
C GLN A 97 9.80 0.71 2.33
N LYS A 98 8.64 0.67 2.99
CA LYS A 98 7.56 -0.22 2.57
C LYS A 98 7.04 0.16 1.19
N GLY A 99 7.23 -0.71 0.21
CA GLY A 99 6.80 -0.57 -1.17
C GLY A 99 7.55 0.46 -2.02
N TRP A 100 7.34 0.41 -3.35
CA TRP A 100 7.99 1.31 -4.30
C TRP A 100 6.99 2.32 -4.84
N ILE A 101 7.03 3.55 -4.33
CA ILE A 101 6.02 4.57 -4.61
C ILE A 101 6.48 5.51 -5.70
N TYR A 102 5.62 5.76 -6.69
CA TYR A 102 5.90 6.72 -7.74
C TYR A 102 4.68 7.58 -8.08
N HIS A 103 4.93 8.82 -8.47
CA HIS A 103 3.91 9.79 -8.83
C HIS A 103 3.25 9.48 -10.19
N ILE A 104 1.94 9.73 -10.32
CA ILE A 104 1.17 9.46 -11.55
C ILE A 104 0.49 10.74 -12.09
N GLY A 105 1.26 11.66 -12.66
CA GLY A 105 0.71 12.78 -13.42
C GLY A 105 1.67 13.95 -13.51
N ASN A 106 1.24 15.08 -14.07
CA ASN A 106 1.99 16.34 -13.99
C ASN A 106 1.33 17.35 -13.02
N GLY A 107 0.23 16.99 -12.33
CA GLY A 107 -0.48 17.92 -11.44
C GLY A 107 -1.42 17.31 -10.39
N SER A 108 -1.60 15.99 -10.32
CA SER A 108 -2.34 15.33 -9.23
C SER A 108 -1.40 15.05 -8.04
N SER A 109 -1.92 14.94 -6.81
CA SER A 109 -1.16 14.38 -5.68
C SER A 109 -1.12 12.84 -5.69
N ASP A 110 -1.54 12.24 -6.81
CA ASP A 110 -1.74 10.81 -6.93
C ASP A 110 -0.41 10.07 -7.10
N SER A 111 -0.24 9.04 -6.30
CA SER A 111 0.89 8.15 -6.22
C SER A 111 0.44 6.71 -6.46
N LYS A 112 1.35 5.87 -6.94
CA LYS A 112 1.15 4.44 -7.15
C LYS A 112 2.20 3.63 -6.45
N CYS A 113 1.81 2.52 -5.86
CA CYS A 113 2.78 1.47 -5.53
C CYS A 113 3.07 0.62 -6.78
N TYR A 114 4.34 0.40 -7.09
CA TYR A 114 4.79 -0.51 -8.14
C TYR A 114 4.36 -1.94 -7.85
N PHE A 115 4.55 -2.42 -6.62
CA PHE A 115 4.31 -3.81 -6.25
C PHE A 115 2.81 -4.12 -6.25
N CYS A 116 2.05 -3.49 -5.35
CA CYS A 116 0.65 -3.84 -5.16
C CYS A 116 -0.32 -3.08 -6.09
N ARG A 117 0.21 -2.21 -6.97
CA ARG A 117 -0.54 -1.43 -7.97
C ARG A 117 -1.61 -0.48 -7.44
N ILE A 118 -1.66 -0.25 -6.13
CA ILE A 118 -2.62 0.67 -5.53
C ILE A 118 -2.32 2.11 -5.92
N THR A 119 -3.36 2.86 -6.28
CA THR A 119 -3.27 4.31 -6.51
C THR A 119 -3.86 5.04 -5.32
N PHE A 120 -3.21 6.13 -4.91
CA PHE A 120 -3.58 6.87 -3.72
C PHE A 120 -3.11 8.31 -3.73
N LYS A 121 -3.75 9.15 -2.91
CA LYS A 121 -3.32 10.53 -2.68
C LYS A 121 -2.20 10.56 -1.63
N SER A 122 -1.05 11.09 -2.00
CA SER A 122 0.13 11.19 -1.12
C SER A 122 -0.07 12.10 0.09
N ASP A 123 -0.99 13.06 -0.01
CA ASP A 123 -1.37 14.03 1.01
C ASP A 123 -2.59 13.59 1.84
N ALA A 124 -3.16 12.43 1.57
CA ALA A 124 -4.36 11.98 2.27
C ALA A 124 -4.03 11.43 3.66
N ILE A 125 -4.66 12.04 4.67
CA ILE A 125 -4.55 11.66 6.09
C ILE A 125 -5.54 10.53 6.44
N GLY A 126 -6.58 10.33 5.62
CA GLY A 126 -7.65 9.36 5.86
C GLY A 126 -7.47 8.02 5.13
N SER A 127 -7.87 6.93 5.76
CA SER A 127 -7.74 5.56 5.22
C SER A 127 -8.66 5.21 4.03
N GLN A 128 -9.46 6.16 3.56
CA GLN A 128 -10.46 5.95 2.50
C GLN A 128 -9.97 6.36 1.10
N SER A 129 -8.80 6.99 1.01
CA SER A 129 -8.16 7.43 -0.24
C SER A 129 -7.49 6.29 -1.03
N TRP A 130 -7.52 5.06 -0.51
CA TRP A 130 -6.87 3.88 -1.09
C TRP A 130 -7.82 3.11 -2.02
N ILE A 131 -7.84 3.42 -3.32
CA ILE A 131 -8.64 2.65 -4.29
C ILE A 131 -7.86 1.39 -4.70
N ALA A 132 -8.14 0.28 -4.01
CA ALA A 132 -7.51 -1.01 -4.28
C ALA A 132 -8.08 -1.69 -5.54
N LYS A 133 -7.42 -1.51 -6.69
CA LYS A 133 -7.36 -2.55 -7.75
C LYS A 133 -6.38 -3.63 -7.28
N SER A 134 -6.83 -4.46 -6.35
CA SER A 134 -6.08 -5.59 -5.81
C SER A 134 -5.68 -6.57 -6.91
N ILE A 135 -4.41 -6.96 -6.88
CA ILE A 135 -3.81 -8.04 -7.66
C ILE A 135 -4.63 -9.33 -7.50
N LYS A 136 -4.64 -10.12 -8.58
CA LYS A 136 -5.22 -11.46 -8.66
C LYS A 136 -4.92 -12.27 -7.39
N ASN A 137 -5.99 -12.58 -6.66
CA ASN A 137 -6.31 -13.86 -6.02
C ASN A 137 -5.21 -14.63 -5.31
N ASP A 138 -4.68 -14.11 -4.20
CA ASP A 138 -4.43 -14.96 -3.05
C ASP A 138 -5.13 -14.32 -1.85
N ILE A 139 -6.29 -14.88 -1.48
CA ILE A 139 -6.94 -14.53 -0.22
C ILE A 139 -6.01 -15.08 0.87
N LEU A 140 -5.37 -14.19 1.63
CA LEU A 140 -4.54 -14.62 2.75
C LEU A 140 -5.41 -15.45 3.72
N PRO A 141 -4.85 -16.55 4.27
CA PRO A 141 -5.57 -17.35 5.25
C PRO A 141 -6.02 -16.46 6.42
N PHE A 142 -7.23 -16.72 6.91
CA PHE A 142 -7.80 -15.98 8.03
C PHE A 142 -6.91 -16.13 9.27
N ASP A 143 -6.63 -15.00 9.91
CA ASP A 143 -5.83 -14.89 11.13
C ASP A 143 -6.61 -14.03 12.13
N PHE A 144 -7.00 -14.64 13.24
CA PHE A 144 -7.86 -14.02 14.25
C PHE A 144 -7.16 -12.88 14.98
N ASP A 145 -5.85 -13.01 15.21
CA ASP A 145 -5.10 -12.08 16.05
C ASP A 145 -4.85 -10.75 15.34
N ARG A 146 -4.90 -10.73 14.00
CA ARG A 146 -4.75 -9.50 13.21
C ARG A 146 -5.80 -8.45 13.54
N ASP A 147 -5.37 -7.19 13.47
CA ASP A 147 -6.24 -6.02 13.61
C ASP A 147 -6.98 -5.63 12.34
N THR A 148 -6.82 -6.41 11.27
CA THR A 148 -7.55 -6.26 10.02
C THR A 148 -7.98 -7.62 9.50
N TRP A 149 -9.27 -7.80 9.25
CA TRP A 149 -9.82 -9.03 8.67
C TRP A 149 -10.35 -8.77 7.27
N ASP A 150 -9.96 -9.61 6.30
CA ASP A 150 -10.55 -9.64 4.96
C ASP A 150 -11.79 -10.55 4.97
N LEU A 151 -12.94 -9.95 4.72
CA LEU A 151 -14.25 -10.61 4.70
C LEU A 151 -14.44 -11.55 3.50
N LYS A 152 -13.56 -11.51 2.50
CA LYS A 152 -13.53 -12.53 1.44
C LYS A 152 -13.23 -13.93 1.97
N ASN A 153 -12.63 -14.04 3.16
CA ASN A 153 -12.48 -15.32 3.85
C ASN A 153 -13.82 -15.96 4.26
N PHE A 154 -14.91 -15.18 4.31
CA PHE A 154 -16.20 -15.63 4.82
C PHE A 154 -17.33 -15.52 3.78
N PHE A 155 -17.19 -14.65 2.79
CA PHE A 155 -18.20 -14.36 1.79
C PHE A 155 -17.59 -14.29 0.38
N GLU A 156 -18.25 -14.90 -0.60
CA GLU A 156 -17.79 -14.90 -2.00
C GLU A 156 -17.91 -13.51 -2.65
N ASN A 157 -18.96 -12.75 -2.32
CA ASN A 157 -19.24 -11.44 -2.89
C ASN A 157 -19.45 -10.40 -1.78
N THR A 158 -18.42 -9.61 -1.51
CA THR A 158 -18.47 -8.55 -0.49
C THR A 158 -18.35 -7.15 -1.09
N CYS A 159 -19.32 -6.27 -0.79
CA CYS A 159 -19.20 -4.84 -1.07
C CYS A 159 -18.13 -4.17 -0.20
N GLN A 160 -17.94 -4.68 1.02
CA GLN A 160 -16.95 -4.21 1.99
C GLN A 160 -15.93 -5.32 2.23
N ARG A 161 -14.66 -5.06 1.89
CA ARG A 161 -13.61 -6.08 1.91
C ARG A 161 -12.99 -6.26 3.29
N ASN A 162 -12.79 -5.18 4.05
CA ASN A 162 -11.98 -5.23 5.27
C ASN A 162 -12.73 -4.70 6.50
N ILE A 163 -12.50 -5.35 7.64
CA ILE A 163 -12.83 -4.87 8.99
C ILE A 163 -11.53 -4.43 9.66
N TYR A 164 -11.53 -3.28 10.31
CA TYR A 164 -10.39 -2.76 11.08
C TYR A 164 -10.74 -2.68 12.57
N PHE A 165 -9.85 -3.13 13.45
CA PHE A 165 -10.07 -3.16 14.89
C PHE A 165 -9.30 -2.09 15.67
N LYS A 166 -8.35 -1.40 15.04
CA LYS A 166 -7.46 -0.39 15.66
C LYS A 166 -8.19 0.73 16.42
N ASP A 167 -9.43 1.05 16.02
CA ASP A 167 -10.23 2.11 16.65
C ASP A 167 -11.10 1.62 17.83
N ILE A 168 -10.99 0.33 18.19
CA ILE A 168 -11.74 -0.28 19.30
C ILE A 168 -10.81 -0.39 20.50
N SER A 169 -11.25 0.19 21.60
CA SER A 169 -10.58 0.13 22.90
C SER A 169 -11.66 -0.02 23.98
N PRO A 170 -11.33 -0.45 25.20
CA PRO A 170 -10.06 -1.04 25.66
C PRO A 170 -9.74 -2.41 25.01
N GLU A 171 -8.52 -2.93 25.21
CA GLU A 171 -8.03 -4.16 24.56
C GLU A 171 -8.91 -5.39 24.84
N TRP A 172 -9.33 -5.57 26.09
CA TRP A 172 -10.23 -6.66 26.48
C TRP A 172 -11.55 -6.59 25.69
N TYR A 173 -12.10 -5.38 25.50
CA TYR A 173 -13.33 -5.16 24.77
C TYR A 173 -13.14 -5.41 23.27
N CYS A 174 -11.99 -5.01 22.72
CA CYS A 174 -11.63 -5.33 21.33
C CYS A 174 -11.58 -6.84 21.10
N LEU A 175 -11.04 -7.61 22.05
CA LEU A 175 -11.01 -9.06 21.97
C LEU A 175 -12.43 -9.66 21.98
N GLU A 176 -13.32 -9.18 22.84
CA GLU A 176 -14.72 -9.63 22.87
C GLU A 176 -15.48 -9.27 21.58
N VAL A 177 -15.24 -8.08 21.02
CA VAL A 177 -15.78 -7.70 19.70
C VAL A 177 -15.26 -8.62 18.60
N LYS A 178 -13.96 -8.95 18.59
CA LYS A 178 -13.40 -9.93 17.64
C LYS A 178 -14.12 -11.28 17.79
N LYS A 179 -14.26 -11.83 19.01
CA LYS A 179 -14.96 -13.10 19.26
C LYS A 179 -16.40 -13.08 18.74
N TYR A 180 -17.17 -12.03 19.06
CA TYR A 180 -18.55 -11.87 18.61
C TYR A 180 -18.67 -11.81 17.08
N LEU A 181 -17.86 -10.98 16.43
CA LEU A 181 -17.92 -10.87 14.96
C LEU A 181 -17.47 -12.15 14.27
N TYR A 182 -16.45 -12.82 14.80
CA TYR A 182 -16.00 -14.11 14.29
C TYR A 182 -17.10 -15.16 14.40
N HIS A 183 -17.82 -15.20 15.53
CA HIS A 183 -18.98 -16.09 15.70
C HIS A 183 -20.05 -15.84 14.64
N LEU A 184 -20.43 -14.57 14.41
CA LEU A 184 -21.41 -14.19 13.38
C LEU A 184 -20.98 -14.59 11.97
N LEU A 185 -19.70 -14.41 11.65
CA LEU A 185 -19.11 -14.74 10.35
C LEU A 185 -19.02 -16.26 10.14
N LYS A 186 -18.55 -17.01 11.14
CA LYS A 186 -18.38 -18.46 11.08
C LYS A 186 -19.72 -19.19 10.95
N LEU A 187 -20.75 -18.71 11.65
CA LEU A 187 -22.10 -19.27 11.56
C LEU A 187 -22.90 -18.78 10.35
N LYS A 188 -22.34 -17.87 9.53
CA LYS A 188 -23.01 -17.28 8.37
C LYS A 188 -24.42 -16.73 8.71
N ILE A 189 -24.57 -16.14 9.89
CA ILE A 189 -25.85 -15.59 10.37
C ILE A 189 -26.41 -14.54 9.40
N TYR A 190 -25.53 -13.85 8.68
CA TYR A 190 -25.89 -12.91 7.63
C TYR A 190 -25.44 -13.43 6.27
N SER A 191 -26.24 -13.18 5.24
CA SER A 191 -25.89 -13.45 3.83
C SER A 191 -24.97 -12.40 3.22
N SER A 192 -24.67 -11.31 3.94
CA SER A 192 -23.90 -10.18 3.43
C SER A 192 -23.03 -9.52 4.50
N SER A 193 -21.83 -9.07 4.10
CA SER A 193 -20.92 -8.28 4.93
C SER A 193 -21.47 -6.90 5.32
N ALA A 194 -22.51 -6.41 4.64
CA ALA A 194 -23.14 -5.13 4.97
C ALA A 194 -23.74 -5.12 6.39
N CYS A 195 -24.22 -6.26 6.89
CA CYS A 195 -24.80 -6.36 8.23
C CYS A 195 -23.73 -6.23 9.32
N ILE A 196 -22.59 -6.89 9.14
CA ILE A 196 -21.43 -6.80 10.05
C ILE A 196 -20.92 -5.36 10.11
N SER A 197 -20.82 -4.72 8.94
CA SER A 197 -20.31 -3.36 8.82
C SER A 197 -21.23 -2.30 9.45
N LYS A 198 -22.53 -2.58 9.61
CA LYS A 198 -23.47 -1.71 10.33
C LYS A 198 -23.33 -1.82 11.85
N LYS A 199 -22.87 -2.96 12.37
CA LYS A 199 -22.64 -3.19 13.81
C LYS A 199 -21.34 -2.57 14.31
N LEU A 200 -20.30 -2.62 13.48
CA LEU A 200 -18.96 -2.16 13.86
C LEU A 200 -18.90 -0.71 14.39
N PRO A 201 -19.59 0.29 13.79
CA PRO A 201 -19.61 1.65 14.32
C PRO A 201 -20.23 1.77 15.70
N VAL A 202 -21.24 0.94 16.00
CA VAL A 202 -21.91 0.91 17.31
C VAL A 202 -20.96 0.38 18.38
N LEU A 203 -20.29 -0.74 18.09
CA LEU A 203 -19.30 -1.34 18.99
C LEU A 203 -18.10 -0.41 19.21
N ARG A 204 -17.60 0.24 18.16
CA ARG A 204 -16.54 1.28 18.28
C ARG A 204 -16.97 2.44 19.16
N GLN A 205 -18.19 2.94 18.97
CA GLN A 205 -18.73 4.03 19.77
C GLN A 205 -18.82 3.64 21.25
N PHE A 206 -19.27 2.42 21.55
CA PHE A 206 -19.34 1.93 22.91
C PHE A 206 -17.96 1.70 23.53
N GLY A 207 -17.00 1.16 22.78
CA GLY A 207 -15.62 0.99 23.25
C GLY A 207 -14.97 2.32 23.67
N LYS A 208 -15.20 3.40 22.93
CA LYS A 208 -14.73 4.75 23.34
C LYS A 208 -15.25 5.16 24.71
N ILE A 209 -16.48 4.80 25.03
CA ILE A 209 -17.10 5.12 26.32
C ILE A 209 -16.49 4.28 27.42
N LEU A 210 -16.32 2.98 27.19
CA LEU A 210 -15.65 2.09 28.15
C LEU A 210 -14.22 2.58 28.46
N LYS A 211 -13.51 3.10 27.45
CA LYS A 211 -12.20 3.71 27.66
C LYS A 211 -12.26 4.99 28.49
N ILE A 212 -13.25 5.86 28.26
CA ILE A 212 -13.43 7.11 29.03
C ILE A 212 -13.82 6.80 30.47
N ASP A 213 -14.67 5.80 30.68
CA ASP A 213 -15.15 5.34 31.98
C ASP A 213 -14.13 4.42 32.70
N GLU A 214 -12.95 4.18 32.11
CA GLU A 214 -11.88 3.32 32.63
C GLU A 214 -12.38 1.93 33.04
N VAL A 215 -13.29 1.35 32.24
CA VAL A 215 -13.89 0.04 32.52
C VAL A 215 -12.88 -1.06 32.20
N GLU A 216 -12.49 -1.83 33.22
CA GLU A 216 -11.45 -2.86 33.13
C GLU A 216 -11.96 -4.21 32.60
N ASP A 217 -13.26 -4.51 32.76
CA ASP A 217 -13.83 -5.79 32.33
C ASP A 217 -15.34 -5.72 31.98
N TYR A 218 -15.90 -6.84 31.54
CA TYR A 218 -17.32 -6.90 31.19
C TYR A 218 -18.26 -6.73 32.41
N LYS A 219 -17.80 -7.12 33.61
CA LYS A 219 -18.63 -7.12 34.84
C LYS A 219 -18.76 -5.73 35.43
N SER A 220 -17.79 -4.88 35.16
CA SER A 220 -17.74 -3.48 35.57
C SER A 220 -18.55 -2.54 34.67
N ILE A 221 -19.20 -3.07 33.61
CA ILE A 221 -20.14 -2.28 32.82
C ILE A 221 -21.35 -1.93 33.69
N THR A 222 -21.47 -0.65 34.01
CA THR A 222 -22.58 -0.14 34.82
C THR A 222 -23.65 0.52 33.96
N ARG A 223 -24.81 0.79 34.59
CA ARG A 223 -25.86 1.62 33.99
C ARG A 223 -25.33 2.98 33.53
N LYS A 224 -24.31 3.54 34.20
CA LYS A 224 -23.67 4.80 33.83
C LYS A 224 -23.09 4.73 32.42
N SER A 225 -22.36 3.67 32.07
CA SER A 225 -21.77 3.51 30.73
C SER A 225 -22.82 3.40 29.63
N ILE A 226 -23.98 2.76 29.92
CA ILE A 226 -25.12 2.72 29.00
C ILE A 226 -25.76 4.10 28.83
N LEU A 227 -25.90 4.87 29.91
CA LEU A 227 -26.41 6.24 29.85
C LEU A 227 -25.45 7.17 29.08
N SER A 228 -24.14 7.07 29.31
CA SER A 228 -23.11 7.76 28.52
C SER A 228 -23.22 7.43 27.03
N PHE A 229 -23.56 6.18 26.70
CA PHE A 229 -23.81 5.78 25.32
C PHE A 229 -25.04 6.44 24.72
N LEU A 230 -26.14 6.50 25.47
CA LEU A 230 -27.33 7.24 25.05
C LEU A 230 -27.07 8.73 24.89
N ASP A 231 -26.28 9.33 25.78
CA ASP A 231 -25.87 10.73 25.71
C ASP A 231 -25.09 11.02 24.42
N SER A 232 -24.16 10.12 24.06
CA SER A 232 -23.43 10.21 22.79
C SER A 232 -24.31 10.02 21.54
N CYS A 233 -25.57 9.62 21.72
CA CYS A 233 -26.55 9.40 20.66
C CYS A 233 -27.65 10.47 20.58
N LYS A 234 -27.62 11.53 21.40
CA LYS A 234 -28.68 12.56 21.48
C LYS A 234 -29.08 13.21 20.14
N GLY A 235 -28.16 13.31 19.18
CA GLY A 235 -28.45 13.85 17.84
C GLY A 235 -29.11 12.85 16.86
N ASN A 236 -29.30 11.59 17.26
CA ASN A 236 -29.83 10.55 16.38
C ASN A 236 -31.36 10.47 16.48
N LYS A 237 -32.01 10.04 15.39
CA LYS A 237 -33.45 9.69 15.40
C LYS A 237 -33.68 8.49 16.34
N ASN A 238 -34.83 8.44 17.02
CA ASN A 238 -35.22 7.35 17.94
C ASN A 238 -35.06 5.95 17.34
N VAL A 239 -35.45 5.76 16.08
CA VAL A 239 -35.30 4.48 15.36
C VAL A 239 -33.83 4.04 15.30
N THR A 240 -32.91 4.99 15.12
CA THR A 240 -31.46 4.71 15.08
C THR A 240 -30.93 4.37 16.47
N ILE A 241 -31.38 5.08 17.52
CA ILE A 241 -31.01 4.80 18.90
C ILE A 241 -31.45 3.38 19.29
N ASN A 242 -32.71 3.02 19.02
CA ASN A 242 -33.24 1.69 19.30
C ASN A 242 -32.47 0.59 18.55
N ARG A 243 -32.08 0.83 17.29
CA ARG A 243 -31.25 -0.13 16.54
C ARG A 243 -29.88 -0.31 17.20
N LYS A 244 -29.23 0.79 17.59
CA LYS A 244 -27.94 0.75 18.28
C LYS A 244 -28.00 0.00 19.62
N LEU A 245 -29.05 0.25 20.41
CA LEU A 245 -29.28 -0.47 21.66
C LEU A 245 -29.52 -1.97 21.43
N SER A 246 -30.28 -2.31 20.38
CA SER A 246 -30.50 -3.70 19.99
C SER A 246 -29.18 -4.37 19.61
N ASP A 247 -28.34 -3.69 18.81
CA ASP A 247 -27.01 -4.19 18.44
C ASP A 247 -26.11 -4.42 19.67
N LEU A 248 -26.13 -3.54 20.68
CA LEU A 248 -25.41 -3.74 21.94
C LEU A 248 -26.01 -4.88 22.79
N LYS A 249 -27.33 -4.98 22.84
CA LYS A 249 -28.03 -6.05 23.57
C LYS A 249 -27.72 -7.43 23.01
N TYR A 250 -27.54 -7.57 21.69
CA TYR A 250 -27.15 -8.84 21.08
C TYR A 250 -25.65 -9.16 21.22
N PHE A 251 -24.84 -8.17 21.60
CA PHE A 251 -23.42 -8.35 21.80
C PHE A 251 -23.09 -8.89 23.20
N PHE A 252 -23.74 -8.35 24.23
CA PHE A 252 -23.65 -8.82 25.62
C PHE A 252 -24.58 -10.01 25.89
#